data_AF-A0A2P5N4R9-F1
#
_entry.id   AF-A0A2P5N4R9-F1
#
_cell.length_a   1.000
_cell.length_b   1.000
_cell.length_c   1.000
_cell.angle_alpha   90.00
_cell.angle_beta   90.00
_cell.angle_gamma   90.00
#
_symmetry.space_group_name_H-M   'P 1'
#
loop_
_entity.id
_entity.type
_entity.pdbx_description
1 polymer ?
#
loop_
_entity_poly.entity_id
_entity_poly.type
_entity_poly.pdbx_seq_one_letter_code
_entity_poly.pdbx_strand_id
1 'polypeptide(L)'
;MSLKKLFIAFTLFFAMLGVSGTTFAKEAKKPVTEILKEVDAKIQAALDAIPSGDSKNVAELIKAANENAAELSANYKFEFERTKVMQKLKTARDAAKKSDFTTVEQELKAAREGFAGLKNFL
;
A
#
# COMPACT_ATOMS: atom_id res chain seq x y z
N MET A 1 12.83 46.60 -27.75
CA MET A 1 12.03 45.42 -28.18
C MET A 1 10.56 45.71 -27.88
N SER A 2 9.67 45.64 -28.86
CA SER A 2 8.30 46.16 -28.74
C SER A 2 7.38 45.25 -27.92
N LEU A 3 6.55 45.85 -27.05
CA LEU A 3 5.54 45.19 -26.21
C LEU A 3 4.56 44.28 -26.99
N LYS A 4 4.49 44.45 -28.32
CA LYS A 4 3.67 43.62 -29.22
C LYS A 4 4.13 42.15 -29.25
N LYS A 5 5.41 41.87 -28.97
CA LYS A 5 5.95 40.50 -28.93
C LYS A 5 5.70 39.78 -27.60
N LEU A 6 5.33 40.51 -26.54
CA LEU A 6 5.09 39.94 -25.22
C LEU A 6 3.66 39.37 -25.09
N PHE A 7 2.69 39.95 -25.81
CA PHE A 7 1.29 39.50 -25.78
C PHE A 7 1.04 38.19 -26.53
N ILE A 8 1.74 37.95 -27.64
CA ILE A 8 1.55 36.75 -28.49
C ILE A 8 2.09 35.48 -27.80
N ALA A 9 3.10 35.62 -26.93
CA ALA A 9 3.62 34.50 -26.14
C ALA A 9 2.68 34.09 -25.00
N PHE A 10 1.82 34.99 -24.51
CA PHE A 10 0.92 34.70 -23.39
C PHE A 10 -0.35 33.94 -23.80
N THR A 11 -0.82 34.12 -25.03
CA THR A 11 -2.02 33.42 -25.54
C THR A 11 -1.76 31.97 -25.95
N LEU A 12 -0.53 31.63 -26.34
CA LEU A 12 -0.14 30.26 -26.68
C LEU A 12 0.05 29.35 -25.45
N PHE A 13 0.29 29.91 -24.27
CA PHE A 13 0.47 29.13 -23.04
C PHE A 13 -0.88 28.62 -22.47
N PHE A 14 -1.98 29.34 -22.69
CA PHE A 14 -3.30 28.94 -22.19
C PHE A 14 -4.01 27.87 -23.03
N ALA A 15 -3.56 27.64 -24.27
CA ALA A 15 -4.17 26.64 -25.16
C ALA A 15 -3.75 25.18 -24.84
N MET A 16 -2.73 24.97 -24.00
CA MET A 16 -2.28 23.64 -23.56
C MET A 16 -2.85 23.19 -22.21
N LEU A 17 -3.69 24.00 -21.55
CA LEU A 17 -4.41 23.58 -20.34
C LEU A 17 -5.72 22.83 -20.67
N GLY A 18 -6.00 22.59 -21.95
CA GLY A 18 -7.08 21.72 -22.41
C GLY A 18 -6.59 20.28 -22.53
N VAL A 19 -7.25 19.38 -21.82
CA VAL A 19 -7.03 17.93 -21.78
C VAL A 19 -5.93 17.45 -20.82
N SER A 20 -6.22 17.61 -19.53
CA SER A 20 -5.99 16.50 -18.59
C SER A 20 -7.30 16.22 -17.88
N GLY A 21 -8.33 15.88 -18.66
CA GLY A 21 -9.44 15.12 -18.09
C GLY A 21 -8.79 13.90 -17.46
N THR A 22 -8.75 13.85 -16.14
CA THR A 22 -8.45 12.63 -15.42
C THR A 22 -9.54 11.67 -15.87
N THR A 23 -9.21 10.89 -16.91
CA THR A 23 -9.88 9.65 -17.16
C THR A 23 -9.64 8.89 -15.88
N PHE A 24 -10.59 8.97 -14.95
CA PHE A 24 -10.89 7.91 -14.02
C PHE A 24 -11.26 6.72 -14.89
N ALA A 25 -10.25 6.17 -15.58
CA ALA A 25 -10.20 4.75 -15.81
C ALA A 25 -10.17 4.24 -14.37
N LYS A 26 -11.37 3.91 -13.88
CA LYS A 26 -11.55 3.02 -12.77
C LYS A 26 -10.80 1.78 -13.21
N GLU A 27 -9.49 1.74 -12.92
CA GLU A 27 -8.68 0.55 -13.07
C GLU A 27 -9.54 -0.56 -12.50
N ALA A 28 -9.81 -1.58 -13.31
CA ALA A 28 -10.62 -2.70 -12.87
C ALA A 28 -9.99 -3.19 -11.57
N LYS A 29 -10.65 -2.89 -10.44
CA LYS A 29 -10.08 -3.19 -9.12
C LYS A 29 -9.79 -4.69 -9.13
N LYS A 30 -8.54 -5.06 -8.85
CA LYS A 30 -8.16 -6.46 -8.71
C LYS A 30 -9.13 -7.15 -7.76
N PRO A 31 -9.53 -8.40 -8.04
CA PRO A 31 -10.36 -9.17 -7.12
C PRO A 31 -9.74 -9.18 -5.73
N VAL A 32 -10.55 -9.04 -4.68
CA VAL A 32 -10.07 -9.01 -3.28
C VAL A 32 -9.25 -10.27 -2.96
N THR A 33 -9.63 -11.41 -3.52
CA THR A 33 -8.90 -12.68 -3.39
C THR A 33 -7.50 -12.67 -4.01
N GLU A 34 -7.29 -11.90 -5.08
CA GLU A 34 -5.98 -11.74 -5.71
C GLU A 34 -5.08 -10.85 -4.85
N ILE A 35 -5.61 -9.71 -4.39
CA ILE A 35 -4.89 -8.80 -3.49
C ILE A 35 -4.52 -9.53 -2.18
N LEU A 36 -5.40 -10.37 -1.63
CA LEU A 36 -5.08 -11.17 -0.43
C LEU A 36 -3.89 -12.11 -0.66
N LYS A 37 -3.75 -12.72 -1.84
CA LYS A 37 -2.58 -13.55 -2.19
C LYS A 37 -1.31 -12.70 -2.29
N GLU A 38 -1.40 -11.52 -2.89
CA GLU A 38 -0.27 -10.60 -2.99
C GLU A 38 0.20 -10.10 -1.61
N VAL A 39 -0.74 -9.80 -0.71
CA VAL A 39 -0.45 -9.41 0.68
C VAL A 39 0.22 -10.57 1.42
N ASP A 40 -0.31 -11.80 1.30
CA ASP A 40 0.29 -12.99 1.90
C ASP A 40 1.75 -13.19 1.45
N ALA A 41 2.00 -13.08 0.14
CA ALA A 41 3.34 -13.21 -0.43
C ALA A 41 4.30 -12.12 0.08
N LYS A 42 3.84 -10.87 0.23
CA LYS A 42 4.66 -9.79 0.79
C LYS A 42 4.93 -9.98 2.28
N ILE A 43 3.98 -10.50 3.04
CA ILE A 43 4.20 -10.86 4.45
C ILE A 43 5.21 -12.00 4.57
N GLN A 44 5.12 -13.02 3.70
CA GLN A 44 6.09 -14.11 3.66
C GLN A 44 7.50 -13.58 3.32
N ALA A 45 7.63 -12.70 2.33
CA ALA A 45 8.91 -12.09 1.99
C ALA A 45 9.51 -11.31 3.18
N ALA A 46 8.68 -10.60 3.96
CA ALA A 46 9.13 -9.91 5.16
C ALA A 46 9.59 -10.89 6.26
N LEU A 47 8.88 -12.02 6.45
CA LEU A 47 9.29 -13.09 7.37
C LEU A 47 10.63 -13.72 6.96
N ASP A 48 10.78 -14.01 5.67
CA ASP A 48 12.00 -14.63 5.11
C ASP A 48 13.21 -13.68 5.18
N ALA A 49 12.98 -12.37 5.27
CA ALA A 49 14.03 -11.38 5.44
C ALA A 49 14.49 -11.21 6.89
N ILE A 50 13.73 -11.68 7.90
CA ILE A 50 14.11 -11.54 9.32
C ILE A 50 15.51 -12.12 9.63
N PRO A 51 15.89 -13.32 9.15
CA PRO A 51 17.19 -13.90 9.45
C PRO A 51 18.40 -13.09 8.93
N SER A 52 18.20 -12.16 7.98
CA SER A 52 19.29 -11.30 7.52
C SER A 52 19.70 -10.26 8.56
N GLY A 53 18.84 -9.98 9.54
CA GLY A 53 19.05 -8.91 10.53
C GLY A 53 18.99 -7.49 9.96
N ASP A 54 18.65 -7.32 8.67
CA ASP A 54 18.52 -6.01 8.03
C ASP A 54 17.17 -5.38 8.40
N SER A 55 17.17 -4.62 9.49
CA SER A 55 15.99 -3.93 10.01
C SER A 55 15.35 -2.98 9.01
N LYS A 56 16.15 -2.34 8.15
CA LYS A 56 15.65 -1.40 7.15
C LYS A 56 14.91 -2.15 6.03
N ASN A 57 15.53 -3.19 5.48
CA ASN A 57 14.91 -4.01 4.44
C ASN A 57 13.63 -4.68 4.95
N VAL A 58 13.65 -5.25 6.16
CA VAL A 58 12.45 -5.83 6.79
C VAL A 58 11.35 -4.78 6.93
N ALA A 59 11.66 -3.58 7.44
CA ALA A 59 10.67 -2.51 7.58
C ALA A 59 10.09 -2.02 6.23
N GLU A 60 10.87 -2.05 5.15
CA GLU A 60 10.44 -1.71 3.78
C GLU A 60 9.51 -2.78 3.21
N LEU A 61 9.82 -4.07 3.39
CA LEU A 61 8.96 -5.18 2.96
C LEU A 61 7.61 -5.16 3.69
N ILE A 62 7.61 -4.90 5.01
CA ILE A 62 6.37 -4.77 5.80
C ILE A 62 5.56 -3.55 5.33
N LYS A 63 6.22 -2.44 4.98
CA LYS A 63 5.56 -1.28 4.40
C LYS A 63 4.85 -1.64 3.10
N ALA A 64 5.51 -2.36 2.20
CA ALA A 64 4.94 -2.78 0.93
C ALA A 64 3.72 -3.71 1.12
N ALA A 65 3.75 -4.61 2.12
CA ALA A 65 2.60 -5.41 2.49
C ALA A 65 1.41 -4.55 2.97
N ASN A 66 1.69 -3.53 3.78
CA ASN A 66 0.66 -2.63 4.32
C ASN A 66 0.02 -1.74 3.23
N GLU A 67 0.83 -1.22 2.31
CA GLU A 67 0.34 -0.43 1.17
C GLU A 67 -0.57 -1.27 0.26
N ASN A 68 -0.19 -2.50 -0.05
CA ASN A 68 -1.01 -3.40 -0.86
C ASN A 68 -2.28 -3.85 -0.12
N ALA A 69 -2.23 -4.04 1.20
CA ALA A 69 -3.40 -4.33 2.02
C ALA A 69 -4.42 -3.17 2.07
N ALA A 70 -3.98 -1.92 1.87
CA ALA A 70 -4.87 -0.76 1.83
C ALA A 70 -5.81 -0.78 0.61
N GLU A 71 -5.46 -1.52 -0.46
CA GLU A 71 -6.28 -1.69 -1.66
C GLU A 71 -7.48 -2.63 -1.44
N LEU A 72 -7.44 -3.48 -0.41
CA LEU A 72 -8.51 -4.43 -0.07
C LEU A 72 -9.78 -3.69 0.36
N SER A 73 -10.88 -3.78 -0.39
CA SER A 73 -12.15 -3.16 0.01
C SER A 73 -13.32 -4.07 -0.40
N ALA A 74 -14.30 -4.19 0.49
CA ALA A 74 -15.50 -5.00 0.29
C ALA A 74 -16.68 -4.34 1.04
N ASN A 75 -17.17 -4.97 2.12
CA ASN A 75 -18.24 -4.42 2.96
C ASN A 75 -17.70 -3.84 4.28
N TYR A 76 -18.57 -3.16 5.05
CA TYR A 76 -18.20 -2.53 6.32
C TYR A 76 -17.53 -3.49 7.31
N LYS A 77 -18.05 -4.71 7.45
CA LYS A 77 -17.50 -5.69 8.39
C LYS A 77 -16.10 -6.14 7.97
N PHE A 78 -15.91 -6.38 6.68
CA PHE A 78 -14.59 -6.65 6.10
C PHE A 78 -13.61 -5.52 6.38
N GLU A 79 -13.99 -4.26 6.12
CA GLU A 79 -13.10 -3.11 6.30
C GLU A 79 -12.74 -2.87 7.78
N PHE A 80 -13.68 -3.11 8.69
CA PHE A 80 -13.44 -3.05 10.13
C PHE A 80 -12.42 -4.10 10.57
N GLU A 81 -12.57 -5.36 10.15
CA GLU A 81 -11.62 -6.41 10.49
C GLU A 81 -10.27 -6.20 9.80
N ARG A 82 -10.25 -5.78 8.52
CA ARG A 82 -9.03 -5.39 7.80
C ARG A 82 -8.23 -4.35 8.58
N THR A 83 -8.89 -3.32 9.12
CA THR A 83 -8.22 -2.26 9.89
C THR A 83 -7.49 -2.82 11.11
N LYS A 84 -8.09 -3.78 11.83
CA LYS A 84 -7.43 -4.45 12.96
C LYS A 84 -6.21 -5.25 12.52
N VAL A 85 -6.32 -5.96 11.40
CA VAL A 85 -5.20 -6.75 10.86
C VAL A 85 -4.08 -5.83 10.35
N MET A 86 -4.40 -4.73 9.68
CA MET A 86 -3.41 -3.73 9.24
C MET A 86 -2.66 -3.08 10.41
N GLN A 87 -3.29 -2.96 11.57
CA GLN A 87 -2.61 -2.50 12.78
C GLN A 87 -1.47 -3.43 13.20
N LYS A 88 -1.58 -4.75 12.94
CA LYS A 88 -0.50 -5.72 13.16
C LYS A 88 0.70 -5.46 12.25
N LEU A 89 0.47 -5.19 10.97
CA LEU A 89 1.55 -4.78 10.05
C LEU A 89 2.23 -3.48 10.50
N LYS A 90 1.45 -2.52 11.01
CA LYS A 90 2.00 -1.27 11.55
C LYS A 90 2.89 -1.52 12.77
N THR A 91 2.41 -2.32 13.72
CA THR A 91 3.20 -2.70 14.91
C THR A 91 4.47 -3.45 14.53
N ALA A 92 4.37 -4.43 13.63
CA ALA A 92 5.53 -5.16 13.11
C ALA A 92 6.55 -4.21 12.47
N ARG A 93 6.11 -3.26 11.65
CA ARG A 93 7.00 -2.26 11.04
C ARG A 93 7.71 -1.39 12.08
N ASP A 94 7.00 -0.97 13.11
CA ASP A 94 7.58 -0.14 14.17
C ASP A 94 8.54 -0.94 15.07
N ALA A 95 8.31 -2.24 15.25
CA ALA A 95 9.26 -3.16 15.88
C ALA A 95 10.50 -3.39 15.00
N ALA A 96 10.33 -3.57 13.68
CA ALA A 96 11.43 -3.72 12.73
C ALA A 96 12.38 -2.51 12.77
N LYS A 97 11.85 -1.28 12.81
CA LYS A 97 12.65 -0.05 12.95
C LYS A 97 13.49 -0.02 14.24
N LYS A 98 13.12 -0.79 15.25
CA LYS A 98 13.83 -0.94 16.53
C LYS A 98 14.68 -2.20 16.58
N SER A 99 14.79 -2.94 15.47
CA SER A 99 15.44 -4.24 15.38
C SER A 99 14.88 -5.30 16.35
N ASP A 100 13.62 -5.16 16.76
CA ASP A 100 12.94 -6.14 17.60
C ASP A 100 12.32 -7.25 16.73
N PHE A 101 13.17 -8.16 16.27
CA PHE A 101 12.79 -9.20 15.32
C PHE A 101 11.83 -10.25 15.90
N THR A 102 11.86 -10.47 17.21
CA THR A 102 10.91 -11.35 17.90
C THR A 102 9.49 -10.80 17.77
N THR A 103 9.29 -9.51 18.06
CA THR A 103 7.99 -8.86 17.90
C THR A 103 7.57 -8.77 16.43
N VAL A 104 8.52 -8.53 15.51
CA VAL A 104 8.25 -8.55 14.06
C VAL A 104 7.66 -9.90 13.65
N GLU A 105 8.32 -11.00 13.99
CA GLU A 105 7.88 -12.34 13.59
C GLU A 105 6.50 -12.68 14.14
N GLN A 106 6.27 -12.39 15.42
CA GLN A 106 4.98 -12.62 16.08
C GLN A 106 3.85 -11.83 15.40
N GLU A 107 4.04 -10.53 15.19
CA GLU A 107 3.01 -9.67 14.62
C GLU A 107 2.78 -9.96 13.12
N LEU A 108 3.80 -10.36 12.37
CA LEU A 108 3.65 -10.78 10.96
C LEU A 108 2.90 -12.12 10.83
N LYS A 109 3.17 -13.10 11.69
CA LYS A 109 2.40 -14.35 11.74
C LYS A 109 0.93 -14.08 12.07
N ALA A 110 0.68 -13.25 13.08
CA ALA A 110 -0.68 -12.83 13.44
C ALA A 110 -1.38 -12.06 12.31
N ALA A 111 -0.66 -11.16 11.62
CA ALA A 111 -1.20 -10.45 10.47
C ALA A 111 -1.60 -11.41 9.34
N ARG A 112 -0.74 -12.39 9.04
CA ARG A 112 -0.98 -13.41 8.01
C ARG A 112 -2.24 -14.22 8.28
N GLU A 113 -2.38 -14.72 9.51
CA GLU A 113 -3.59 -15.41 9.95
C GLU A 113 -4.83 -14.51 9.86
N GLY A 114 -4.70 -13.26 10.27
CA GLY A 114 -5.76 -12.26 10.17
C GLY A 114 -6.24 -12.02 8.74
N PHE A 115 -5.31 -11.85 7.79
CA PHE A 115 -5.65 -11.68 6.37
C PHE A 115 -6.30 -12.94 5.78
N ALA A 116 -5.81 -14.13 6.14
CA ALA A 116 -6.45 -15.38 5.74
C ALA A 116 -7.87 -15.52 6.28
N GLY A 117 -8.15 -14.94 7.46
CA GLY A 117 -9.47 -14.87 8.07
C GLY A 117 -10.43 -13.86 7.43
N LEU A 118 -9.92 -12.86 6.68
CA LEU A 118 -10.78 -11.84 6.06
C LEU A 118 -11.75 -12.40 5.03
N LYS A 119 -11.44 -13.55 4.42
CA LYS A 119 -12.32 -14.25 3.48
C LYS A 119 -13.69 -14.59 4.06
N ASN A 120 -13.80 -14.70 5.39
CA ASN A 120 -15.05 -14.99 6.09
C ASN A 120 -15.99 -13.78 6.15
N PHE A 121 -15.52 -12.60 5.74
CA PHE A 121 -16.27 -11.35 5.72
C PHE A 121 -16.45 -10.79 4.31
N LEU A 122 -16.10 -11.55 3.26
CA LEU A 122 -16.32 -11.13 1.87
C LEU A 122 -17.81 -11.15 1.51
#